data_AF-A0A060BR16-F1
#
_entry.id   AF-A0A060BR16-F1
#
_cell.length_a   1.000
_cell.length_b   1.000
_cell.length_c   1.000
_cell.angle_alpha   90.00
_cell.angle_beta   90.00
_cell.angle_gamma   90.00
#
_symmetry.space_group_name_H-M   'P 1'
#
loop_
_entity.id
_entity.type
_entity.pdbx_description
1 polymer ?
#
loop_
_entity_poly.entity_id
_entity_poly.type
_entity_poly.pdbx_seq_one_letter_code
_entity_poly.pdbx_strand_id
1 'polypeptide(L)'
;HLQELIRACALEDEVLLIGSVPPEEISKYYFASDLFVFSSKSETQGMVLLEAMAGKCPVVCVRSSGTDDVVVDAYNGFKTLQDAEQWAGKVEHFYVRP
;
A
#
# COMPACT_ATOMS: atom_id res chain seq x y z
N HIS A 1 -8.61 8.71 16.59
CA HIS A 1 -7.19 8.58 16.25
C HIS A 1 -6.88 8.89 14.79
N LEU A 2 -7.17 8.02 13.80
CA LEU A 2 -6.77 8.30 12.40
C LEU A 2 -7.47 9.53 11.79
N GLN A 3 -8.77 9.70 12.04
CA GLN A 3 -9.51 10.89 11.63
C GLN A 3 -8.95 12.19 12.23
N GLU A 4 -8.41 12.14 13.45
CA GLU A 4 -7.80 13.32 14.09
C GLU A 4 -6.45 13.65 13.44
N LEU A 5 -5.66 12.64 13.07
CA LEU A 5 -4.41 12.82 12.33
C LEU A 5 -4.64 13.42 10.94
N ILE A 6 -5.65 12.93 10.21
CA ILE A 6 -6.02 13.48 8.90
C ILE A 6 -6.35 14.98 9.01
N ARG A 7 -7.16 15.36 10.01
CA ARG A 7 -7.50 16.77 10.28
C ARG A 7 -6.30 17.60 10.70
N ALA A 8 -5.45 17.07 11.57
CA ALA A 8 -4.25 17.77 12.03
C ALA A 8 -3.26 18.04 10.88
N CYS A 9 -3.27 17.19 9.86
CA CYS A 9 -2.44 17.33 8.67
C CYS A 9 -3.15 18.07 7.50
N ALA A 10 -4.40 18.50 7.66
CA ALA A 10 -5.22 19.12 6.61
C ALA A 10 -5.35 18.25 5.33
N LEU A 11 -5.59 16.94 5.51
CA LEU A 11 -5.67 15.94 4.44
C LEU A 11 -7.10 15.44 4.17
N GLU A 12 -8.13 16.13 4.66
CA GLU A 12 -9.53 15.70 4.55
C GLU A 12 -10.01 15.56 3.10
N ASP A 13 -9.49 16.39 2.19
CA ASP A 13 -9.83 16.34 0.77
C ASP A 13 -9.03 15.27 -0.01
N GLU A 14 -7.97 14.73 0.59
CA GLU A 14 -7.03 13.78 -0.03
C GLU A 14 -7.20 12.35 0.50
N VAL A 15 -7.74 12.18 1.71
CA VAL A 15 -7.85 10.88 2.39
C VAL A 15 -9.31 10.51 2.66
N LEU A 16 -9.79 9.51 1.93
CA LEU A 16 -11.11 8.93 2.13
C LEU A 16 -11.05 7.64 2.96
N LEU A 17 -11.70 7.63 4.13
CA LEU A 17 -11.89 6.42 4.94
C LEU A 17 -13.22 5.74 4.58
N ILE A 18 -13.16 4.77 3.68
CA ILE A 18 -14.35 4.10 3.11
C ILE A 18 -15.02 3.06 4.04
N GLY A 19 -14.37 2.69 5.14
CA GLY A 19 -14.86 1.66 6.05
C GLY A 19 -14.70 0.24 5.49
N SER A 20 -15.56 -0.69 5.92
CA SER A 20 -15.51 -2.07 5.46
C SER A 20 -16.10 -2.20 4.06
N VAL A 21 -15.40 -2.89 3.17
CA VAL A 21 -15.85 -3.20 1.81
C VAL A 21 -16.08 -4.72 1.71
N PRO A 22 -17.18 -5.18 1.07
CA PRO A 22 -17.42 -6.60 0.85
C PRO A 22 -16.29 -7.24 0.01
N PRO A 23 -15.87 -8.48 0.30
CA PRO A 23 -14.79 -9.16 -0.43
C PRO A 23 -14.96 -9.17 -1.95
N GLU A 24 -16.19 -9.32 -2.44
CA GLU A 24 -16.54 -9.32 -3.86
C GLU A 24 -16.29 -7.96 -4.56
N GLU A 25 -16.22 -6.88 -3.80
CA GLU A 25 -16.01 -5.52 -4.32
C GLU A 25 -14.55 -5.06 -4.23
N ILE A 26 -13.75 -5.65 -3.34
CA ILE A 26 -12.34 -5.25 -3.08
C ILE A 26 -11.51 -5.22 -4.36
N SER A 27 -11.70 -6.18 -5.27
CA SER A 27 -10.99 -6.23 -6.54
C SER A 27 -11.16 -4.96 -7.39
N LYS A 28 -12.32 -4.30 -7.31
CA LYS A 28 -12.60 -3.04 -8.02
C LYS A 28 -11.73 -1.91 -7.49
N TYR A 29 -11.45 -1.88 -6.19
CA TYR A 29 -10.59 -0.87 -5.57
C TYR A 29 -9.15 -1.03 -6.01
N TYR A 30 -8.62 -2.26 -6.02
CA TYR A 30 -7.28 -2.51 -6.55
C TYR A 30 -7.19 -2.12 -8.02
N PHE A 31 -8.17 -2.48 -8.84
CA PHE A 31 -8.17 -2.14 -10.27
C PHE A 31 -8.28 -0.62 -10.52
N ALA A 32 -8.97 0.11 -9.65
CA ALA A 32 -9.11 1.56 -9.74
C ALA A 32 -7.93 2.35 -9.13
N SER A 33 -6.98 1.66 -8.49
CA SER A 33 -5.85 2.30 -7.80
C SER A 33 -4.57 2.19 -8.61
N ASP A 34 -3.82 3.29 -8.71
CA ASP A 34 -2.50 3.28 -9.35
C ASP A 34 -1.44 2.56 -8.51
N LEU A 35 -1.62 2.53 -7.18
CA LEU A 35 -0.65 1.98 -6.25
C LEU A 35 -1.31 1.51 -4.94
N PHE A 36 -0.91 0.35 -4.45
CA PHE A 36 -1.26 -0.15 -3.13
C PHE A 36 -0.09 0.00 -2.16
N VAL A 37 -0.33 0.72 -1.06
CA VAL A 37 0.70 1.02 -0.06
C VAL A 37 0.41 0.26 1.24
N PHE A 38 1.39 -0.48 1.76
CA PHE A 38 1.18 -1.37 2.90
C PHE A 38 2.27 -1.24 3.97
N SER A 39 1.94 -0.58 5.07
CA SER A 39 2.89 -0.25 6.15
C SER A 39 2.87 -1.22 7.34
N SER A 40 2.24 -2.40 7.19
CA SER A 40 2.18 -3.40 8.27
C SER A 40 3.56 -4.00 8.54
N LYS A 41 3.84 -4.29 9.82
CA LYS A 41 5.12 -4.81 10.31
C LYS A 41 5.06 -6.28 10.71
N SER A 42 3.85 -6.81 10.84
CA SER A 42 3.58 -8.14 11.39
C SER A 42 2.79 -9.01 10.41
N GLU A 43 2.96 -8.76 9.11
CA GLU A 43 2.31 -9.55 8.07
C GLU A 43 3.03 -10.89 7.89
N THR A 44 2.25 -11.96 7.85
CA THR A 44 2.75 -13.34 7.84
C THR A 44 2.51 -14.07 6.52
N GLN A 45 1.45 -13.72 5.77
CA GLN A 45 1.08 -14.43 4.54
C GLN A 45 1.08 -13.52 3.31
N GLY A 46 0.98 -12.21 3.47
CA GLY A 46 1.04 -11.25 2.36
C GLY A 46 -0.17 -11.34 1.43
N MET A 47 -1.29 -11.89 1.88
CA MET A 47 -2.48 -12.12 1.06
C MET A 47 -3.00 -10.84 0.39
N VAL A 48 -3.08 -9.74 1.14
CA VAL A 48 -3.52 -8.44 0.59
C VAL A 48 -2.57 -7.89 -0.48
N LEU A 49 -1.28 -8.22 -0.41
CA LEU A 49 -0.31 -7.84 -1.44
C LEU A 49 -0.53 -8.66 -2.72
N LEU A 50 -0.80 -9.96 -2.57
CA LEU A 50 -1.11 -10.85 -3.70
C LEU A 50 -2.41 -10.43 -4.39
N GLU A 51 -3.43 -10.04 -3.63
CA GLU A 51 -4.69 -9.53 -4.17
C GLU A 51 -4.48 -8.23 -4.96
N ALA A 52 -3.72 -7.28 -4.42
CA ALA A 52 -3.37 -6.05 -5.11
C ALA A 52 -2.65 -6.33 -6.44
N MET A 53 -1.62 -7.19 -6.40
CA MET A 53 -0.89 -7.60 -7.60
C MET A 53 -1.78 -8.30 -8.63
N ALA A 54 -2.69 -9.18 -8.20
CA ALA A 54 -3.66 -9.83 -9.08
C ALA A 54 -4.65 -8.83 -9.71
N GLY A 55 -4.98 -7.76 -8.98
CA GLY A 55 -5.73 -6.61 -9.47
C GLY A 55 -4.95 -5.69 -10.41
N LYS A 56 -3.71 -6.06 -10.77
CA LYS A 56 -2.75 -5.22 -11.53
C LYS A 56 -2.38 -3.91 -10.81
N CYS A 57 -2.53 -3.87 -9.50
CA CYS A 57 -2.10 -2.77 -8.67
C CYS A 57 -0.69 -3.05 -8.14
N PRO A 58 0.31 -2.26 -8.51
CA PRO A 58 1.66 -2.40 -7.98
C PRO A 58 1.68 -2.09 -6.48
N VAL A 59 2.70 -2.59 -5.78
CA VAL A 59 2.76 -2.50 -4.32
C VAL A 59 4.03 -1.82 -3.81
N VAL A 60 3.89 -1.02 -2.76
CA VAL A 60 4.99 -0.50 -1.95
C VAL A 60 4.76 -0.89 -0.49
N CYS A 61 5.64 -1.70 0.09
CA CYS A 61 5.46 -2.23 1.43
C CYS A 61 6.64 -1.98 2.37
N VAL A 62 6.37 -2.13 3.67
CA VAL A 62 7.42 -2.26 4.70
C VAL A 62 7.85 -3.72 4.78
N ARG A 63 9.16 -3.96 4.93
CA ARG A 63 9.73 -5.30 5.06
C ARG A 63 9.21 -5.98 6.34
N SER A 64 8.65 -7.17 6.17
CA SER A 64 8.30 -8.15 7.20
C SER A 64 8.41 -9.55 6.59
N SER A 65 8.28 -10.60 7.41
CA SER A 65 8.40 -11.98 6.93
C SER A 65 7.46 -12.29 5.75
N GLY A 66 6.17 -11.95 5.86
CA GLY A 66 5.20 -12.21 4.79
C GLY A 66 5.37 -11.32 3.56
N THR A 67 5.93 -10.11 3.70
CA THR A 67 6.15 -9.23 2.55
C THR A 67 7.42 -9.61 1.78
N ASP A 68 8.42 -10.18 2.45
CA ASP A 68 9.66 -10.65 1.81
C ASP A 68 9.45 -11.86 0.90
N ASP A 69 8.48 -12.73 1.23
CA ASP A 69 8.13 -13.91 0.44
C ASP A 69 7.35 -13.55 -0.84
N VAL A 70 6.60 -12.44 -0.82
CA VAL A 70 5.71 -12.03 -1.92
C VAL A 70 6.35 -10.97 -2.82
N VAL A 71 7.11 -10.03 -2.24
CA VAL A 71 7.66 -8.88 -2.95
C VAL A 71 9.16 -9.06 -3.19
N VAL A 72 9.53 -9.12 -4.47
CA VAL A 72 10.90 -9.00 -4.95
C VAL A 72 11.14 -7.53 -5.28
N ASP A 73 12.02 -6.89 -4.51
CA ASP A 73 12.28 -5.45 -4.59
C ASP A 73 12.68 -5.03 -6.01
N ALA A 74 12.06 -3.95 -6.50
CA ALA A 74 12.24 -3.39 -7.84
C ALA A 74 11.90 -4.32 -9.02
N TYR A 75 11.25 -5.47 -8.77
CA TYR A 75 10.79 -6.39 -9.81
C TYR A 75 9.26 -6.45 -9.91
N ASN A 76 8.58 -6.79 -8.81
CA ASN A 76 7.11 -6.86 -8.74
C ASN A 76 6.50 -5.88 -7.71
N GLY A 77 7.33 -4.99 -7.15
CA GLY A 77 6.96 -3.97 -6.17
C GLY A 77 8.20 -3.39 -5.51
N PHE A 78 8.01 -2.51 -4.54
CA PHE A 78 9.10 -1.99 -3.70
C PHE A 78 8.90 -2.38 -2.24
N LYS A 79 10.02 -2.67 -1.56
CA LYS A 79 10.01 -2.93 -0.12
C LYS A 79 11.11 -2.17 0.61
N THR A 80 10.71 -1.43 1.62
CA THR A 80 11.62 -0.57 2.41
C THR A 80 11.77 -1.07 3.83
N LEU A 81 12.83 -0.63 4.51
CA LEU A 81 12.87 -0.73 5.97
C LEU A 81 11.75 0.13 6.58
N GLN A 82 11.53 -0.01 7.89
CA GLN A 82 10.50 0.75 8.59
C GLN A 82 10.93 2.22 8.80
N ASP A 83 10.93 2.97 7.72
CA ASP A 83 11.34 4.37 7.64
C ASP A 83 10.35 5.12 6.75
N ALA A 84 9.67 6.12 7.32
CA ALA A 84 8.59 6.82 6.63
C ALA A 84 9.09 7.63 5.42
N GLU A 85 10.29 8.20 5.50
CA GLU A 85 10.87 9.00 4.42
C GLU A 85 11.29 8.11 3.25
N GLN A 86 11.95 6.99 3.52
CA GLN A 86 12.29 6.01 2.49
C GLN A 86 11.05 5.40 1.84
N TRP A 87 10.02 5.09 2.63
CA TRP A 87 8.77 4.52 2.14
C TRP A 87 8.02 5.52 1.25
N ALA A 88 7.87 6.77 1.70
CA ALA A 88 7.31 7.85 0.89
C ALA A 88 8.11 8.09 -0.39
N GLY A 89 9.45 8.10 -0.32
CA GLY A 89 10.30 8.24 -1.49
C GLY A 89 10.10 7.13 -2.54
N LYS A 90 9.73 5.91 -2.13
CA LYS A 90 9.35 4.84 -3.07
C LYS A 90 7.99 5.05 -3.71
N VAL A 91 7.01 5.60 -2.96
CA VAL A 91 5.71 6.00 -3.51
C VAL A 91 5.89 7.10 -4.57
N GLU A 92 6.67 8.14 -4.26
CA GLU A 92 6.97 9.21 -5.21
C GLU A 92 7.72 8.72 -6.45
N HIS A 93 8.71 7.83 -6.27
CA HIS A 93 9.45 7.25 -7.39
C HIS A 93 8.53 6.56 -8.40
N PHE A 94 7.50 5.86 -7.92
CA PHE A 94 6.52 5.21 -8.76
C PHE A 94 5.71 6.22 -9.59
N TYR A 95 5.24 7.31 -8.99
CA TYR A 95 4.46 8.34 -9.70
C TYR A 95 5.27 9.16 -10.71
N VAL A 96 6.56 9.41 -10.46
CA VAL A 96 7.42 10.20 -11.35
C VAL A 96 7.91 9.39 -12.56
N ARG A 97 7.85 8.05 -12.49
CA ARG A 97 8.30 7.12 -13.54
C ARG A 97 7.35 5.91 -13.65
N PRO A 98 6.16 6.09 -14.24
CA PRO A 98 5.21 4.99 -14.45
C PRO A 98 5.74 3.92 -15.41
#